data_AF-A0A098LLB1-F1
#
_entry.id   AF-A0A098LLB1-F1
#
_cell.length_a   1.000
_cell.length_b   1.000
_cell.length_c   1.000
_cell.angle_alpha   90.00
_cell.angle_beta   90.00
_cell.angle_gamma   90.00
#
_symmetry.space_group_name_H-M   'P 1'
#
loop_
_entity.id
_entity.type
_entity.pdbx_description
1 polymer ?
#
loop_
_entity_poly.entity_id
_entity_poly.type
_entity_poly.pdbx_seq_one_letter_code
_entity_poly.pdbx_strand_id
1 'polypeptide(L)'
;MAYTSPLFQSSFDLFSHSIEHFNRGTERDRKFVILHLANAVELIFKDLMLDLGLSIYKNPKETVTITGAIETLSKDKGIKIPHLNKLELLIDERNALQHRYGFPNELTTIFYMEATYDFFSEFLKQNYSLDIEKILEDFLQPEDLAVFKLRSVTTETELDKLNKLIKVHPVGALLSAYAYMEGQTNEIRELIMSQAVGEERDYRMSMFRFFNPDNVSRLMSEYGVDVDEKVRRKLFDFRNVRNQVAHGRDTVEGKEVADFIKTVKELEPKFKELKDKVELNPRLLLEKEKARIDEQKAS
;
A
#
# COMPACT_ATOMS: atom_id res chain seq x y z
N MET A 1 9.88 -2.76 -25.89
CA MET A 1 11.20 -3.38 -25.64
C MET A 1 11.26 -4.09 -24.29
N ALA A 2 10.54 -3.61 -23.26
CA ALA A 2 10.50 -4.25 -21.93
C ALA A 2 10.16 -5.75 -21.92
N TYR A 3 9.19 -6.20 -22.72
CA TYR A 3 8.76 -7.60 -22.73
C TYR A 3 9.88 -8.60 -23.09
N THR A 4 10.91 -8.17 -23.81
CA THR A 4 12.06 -9.00 -24.19
C THR A 4 13.27 -8.83 -23.26
N SER A 5 13.18 -7.97 -22.25
CA SER A 5 14.26 -7.76 -21.28
C SER A 5 14.44 -9.00 -20.39
N PRO A 6 15.68 -9.48 -20.17
CA PRO A 6 15.93 -10.59 -19.25
C PRO A 6 15.46 -10.32 -17.82
N LEU A 7 15.51 -9.06 -17.35
CA LEU A 7 15.03 -8.71 -16.00
C LEU A 7 13.51 -8.75 -15.92
N PHE A 8 12.83 -8.21 -16.94
CA PHE A 8 11.38 -8.31 -17.05
C PHE A 8 10.93 -9.78 -17.07
N GLN A 9 11.54 -10.60 -17.94
CA GLN A 9 11.25 -12.02 -18.05
C GLN A 9 11.48 -12.75 -16.72
N SER A 10 12.62 -12.49 -16.06
CA SER A 10 12.91 -13.09 -14.75
C SER A 10 11.95 -12.60 -13.65
N SER A 11 11.50 -11.35 -13.71
CA SER A 11 10.49 -10.81 -12.78
C SER A 11 9.18 -11.57 -12.90
N PHE A 12 8.69 -11.79 -14.12
CA PHE A 12 7.43 -12.50 -14.37
C PHE A 12 7.55 -14.02 -14.17
N ASP A 13 8.73 -14.60 -14.37
CA ASP A 13 9.01 -15.99 -14.00
C ASP A 13 8.92 -16.18 -12.47
N LEU A 14 9.43 -15.23 -11.68
CA LEU A 14 9.26 -15.25 -10.22
C LEU A 14 7.81 -14.98 -9.81
N PHE A 15 7.13 -14.03 -10.47
CA PHE A 15 5.75 -13.72 -10.15
C PHE A 15 4.82 -14.90 -10.46
N SER A 16 4.98 -15.57 -11.59
CA SER A 16 4.24 -16.79 -11.93
C SER A 16 4.54 -17.94 -10.96
N HIS A 17 5.82 -18.19 -10.63
CA HIS A 17 6.15 -19.17 -9.60
C HIS A 17 5.52 -18.85 -8.23
N SER A 18 5.40 -17.58 -7.88
CA SER A 18 4.70 -17.17 -6.66
C SER A 18 3.21 -17.56 -6.70
N ILE A 19 2.57 -17.46 -7.87
CA ILE A 19 1.17 -17.87 -8.09
C ILE A 19 1.04 -19.40 -8.00
N GLU A 20 1.97 -20.17 -8.56
CA GLU A 20 1.96 -21.63 -8.40
C GLU A 20 2.07 -22.07 -6.94
N HIS A 21 3.01 -21.49 -6.19
CA HIS A 21 3.15 -21.75 -4.77
C HIS A 21 1.91 -21.33 -4.00
N PHE A 22 1.34 -20.17 -4.36
CA PHE A 22 0.10 -19.69 -3.77
C PHE A 22 -1.02 -20.71 -3.98
N ASN A 23 -1.22 -21.21 -5.21
CA ASN A 23 -2.22 -22.22 -5.55
C ASN A 23 -2.07 -23.50 -4.69
N ARG A 24 -0.83 -23.97 -4.46
CA ARG A 24 -0.56 -25.15 -3.62
C ARG A 24 -0.84 -24.90 -2.13
N GLY A 25 -0.47 -23.72 -1.62
CA GLY A 25 -0.89 -23.23 -0.30
C GLY A 25 -0.31 -23.95 0.92
N THR A 26 0.71 -24.82 0.79
CA THR A 26 1.36 -25.43 1.96
C THR A 26 2.14 -24.38 2.77
N GLU A 27 2.45 -24.66 4.03
CA GLU A 27 3.25 -23.78 4.88
C GLU A 27 4.62 -23.43 4.25
N ARG A 28 5.25 -24.42 3.59
CA ARG A 28 6.50 -24.21 2.85
C ARG A 28 6.28 -23.33 1.61
N ASP A 29 5.20 -23.56 0.87
CA ASP A 29 4.88 -22.75 -0.32
C ASP A 29 4.65 -21.29 0.06
N ARG A 30 3.95 -21.02 1.16
CA ARG A 30 3.68 -19.66 1.65
C ARG A 30 4.95 -18.83 1.85
N LYS A 31 6.03 -19.46 2.33
CA LYS A 31 7.34 -18.80 2.41
C LYS A 31 7.89 -18.43 1.02
N PHE A 32 7.80 -19.35 0.06
CA PHE A 32 8.26 -19.09 -1.31
C PHE A 32 7.44 -18.04 -2.02
N VAL A 33 6.13 -17.94 -1.75
CA VAL A 33 5.29 -16.84 -2.26
C VAL A 33 5.91 -15.50 -1.89
N ILE A 34 6.16 -15.25 -0.60
CA ILE A 34 6.71 -13.95 -0.14
C ILE A 34 8.08 -13.68 -0.75
N LEU A 35 8.96 -14.68 -0.79
CA LEU A 35 10.31 -14.53 -1.37
C LEU A 35 10.25 -14.19 -2.87
N HIS A 36 9.41 -14.90 -3.62
CA HIS A 36 9.27 -14.70 -5.06
C HIS A 36 8.59 -13.37 -5.38
N LEU A 37 7.53 -12.99 -4.66
CA LEU A 37 6.86 -11.69 -4.84
C LEU A 37 7.85 -10.53 -4.65
N ALA A 38 8.58 -10.51 -3.54
CA ALA A 38 9.53 -9.43 -3.25
C ALA A 38 10.66 -9.36 -4.28
N ASN A 39 11.18 -10.51 -4.72
CA ASN A 39 12.22 -10.56 -5.74
C ASN A 39 11.68 -10.14 -7.12
N ALA A 40 10.45 -10.51 -7.47
CA ALA A 40 9.80 -10.08 -8.70
C ALA A 40 9.67 -8.55 -8.76
N VAL A 41 9.23 -7.92 -7.66
CA VAL A 41 9.15 -6.46 -7.51
C VAL A 41 10.54 -5.81 -7.62
N GLU A 42 11.57 -6.41 -7.02
CA GLU A 42 12.94 -5.91 -7.13
C GLU A 42 13.43 -5.90 -8.59
N LEU A 43 13.17 -6.99 -9.31
CA LEU A 43 13.60 -7.13 -10.71
C LEU A 43 12.85 -6.16 -11.64
N ILE A 44 11.55 -5.95 -11.45
CA ILE A 44 10.80 -5.03 -12.32
C ILE A 44 11.21 -3.56 -12.10
N PHE A 45 11.56 -3.18 -10.87
CA PHE A 45 12.13 -1.85 -10.63
C PHE A 45 13.50 -1.68 -11.30
N LYS A 46 14.37 -2.69 -11.21
CA LYS A 46 15.66 -2.67 -11.90
C LYS A 46 15.51 -2.63 -13.42
N ASP A 47 14.52 -3.34 -13.96
CA ASP A 47 14.19 -3.28 -15.38
C ASP A 47 13.81 -1.87 -15.81
N LEU A 48 12.89 -1.22 -15.09
CA LEU A 48 12.49 0.15 -15.37
C LEU A 48 13.66 1.13 -15.25
N MET A 49 14.55 0.93 -14.28
CA MET A 49 15.78 1.73 -14.16
C MET A 49 16.65 1.62 -15.42
N LEU A 50 16.85 0.42 -15.97
CA LEU A 50 17.61 0.22 -17.20
C LEU A 50 16.94 0.90 -18.40
N ASP A 51 15.62 0.80 -18.52
CA ASP A 51 14.84 1.45 -19.58
C ASP A 51 14.94 2.99 -19.51
N LEU A 52 15.17 3.55 -18.32
CA LEU A 52 15.44 4.98 -18.10
C LEU A 52 16.91 5.37 -18.29
N GLY A 53 17.77 4.44 -18.72
CA GLY A 53 19.20 4.65 -18.93
C GLY A 53 20.01 4.75 -17.62
N LEU A 54 19.49 4.22 -16.51
CA LEU A 54 20.18 4.20 -15.22
C LEU A 54 20.97 2.91 -15.02
N SER A 55 22.10 3.01 -14.32
CA SER A 55 22.83 1.82 -13.87
C SER A 55 22.13 1.16 -12.68
N ILE A 56 21.98 -0.15 -12.73
CA ILE A 56 21.56 -0.97 -11.58
C ILE A 56 22.76 -1.46 -10.75
N TYR A 57 23.99 -1.19 -11.17
CA TYR A 57 25.22 -1.55 -10.45
C TYR A 57 25.72 -0.38 -9.62
N LYS A 58 25.95 -0.63 -8.33
CA LYS A 58 26.71 0.29 -7.46
C LYS A 58 28.22 0.08 -7.65
N ASN A 59 28.61 -1.18 -7.81
CA ASN A 59 29.95 -1.63 -8.12
C ASN A 59 29.84 -3.00 -8.84
N PRO A 60 30.94 -3.57 -9.38
CA PRO A 60 30.88 -4.81 -10.15
C PRO A 60 30.32 -6.04 -9.41
N LYS A 61 30.24 -6.00 -8.07
CA LYS A 61 29.79 -7.11 -7.22
C LYS A 61 28.44 -6.87 -6.55
N GLU A 62 27.88 -5.66 -6.68
CA GLU A 62 26.70 -5.24 -5.94
C GLU A 62 25.76 -4.44 -6.84
N THR A 63 24.50 -4.87 -6.87
CA THR A 63 23.42 -4.12 -7.53
C THR A 63 22.66 -3.28 -6.52
N VAL A 64 21.90 -2.30 -7.01
CA VAL A 64 20.98 -1.52 -6.19
C VAL A 64 20.01 -2.45 -5.46
N THR A 65 19.71 -2.15 -4.20
CA THR A 65 18.70 -2.88 -3.43
C THR A 65 17.30 -2.46 -3.88
N ILE A 66 16.27 -3.22 -3.53
CA ILE A 66 14.88 -2.84 -3.80
C ILE A 66 14.54 -1.44 -3.24
N THR A 67 14.98 -1.12 -2.02
CA THR A 67 14.79 0.21 -1.41
C THR A 67 15.55 1.29 -2.20
N GLY A 68 16.79 1.01 -2.63
CA GLY A 68 17.55 1.95 -3.46
C GLY A 68 16.88 2.20 -4.81
N ALA A 69 16.31 1.17 -5.42
CA ALA A 69 15.56 1.30 -6.67
C ALA A 69 14.28 2.14 -6.48
N ILE A 70 13.53 1.90 -5.40
CA ILE A 70 12.36 2.71 -5.01
C ILE A 70 12.74 4.18 -4.86
N GLU A 71 13.83 4.48 -4.13
CA GLU A 71 14.28 5.85 -3.92
C GLU A 71 14.66 6.54 -5.23
N THR A 72 15.44 5.87 -6.09
CA THR A 72 15.83 6.44 -7.39
C THR A 72 14.63 6.67 -8.31
N LEU A 73 13.70 5.70 -8.40
CA LEU A 73 12.52 5.84 -9.25
C LEU A 73 11.56 6.92 -8.71
N SER A 74 11.28 6.94 -7.42
CA SER A 74 10.31 7.87 -6.83
C SER A 74 10.86 9.28 -6.60
N LYS A 75 12.04 9.42 -5.99
CA LYS A 75 12.61 10.73 -5.62
C LYS A 75 13.38 11.36 -6.77
N ASP A 76 14.25 10.61 -7.44
CA ASP A 76 15.14 11.18 -8.46
C ASP A 76 14.45 11.31 -9.83
N LYS A 77 13.56 10.37 -10.16
CA LYS A 77 12.82 10.35 -11.44
C LYS A 77 11.36 10.79 -11.32
N GLY A 78 10.83 10.96 -10.11
CA GLY A 78 9.46 11.44 -9.89
C GLY A 78 8.39 10.44 -10.32
N ILE A 79 8.72 9.14 -10.41
CA ILE A 79 7.80 8.10 -10.85
C ILE A 79 6.89 7.70 -9.68
N LYS A 80 5.57 7.75 -9.91
CA LYS A 80 4.60 7.28 -8.92
C LYS A 80 4.65 5.75 -8.87
N ILE A 81 4.95 5.19 -7.70
CA ILE A 81 4.93 3.74 -7.46
C ILE A 81 3.57 3.39 -6.85
N PRO A 82 2.71 2.62 -7.55
CA PRO A 82 1.44 2.14 -6.99
C PRO A 82 1.67 1.28 -5.75
N HIS A 83 0.76 1.38 -4.77
CA HIS A 83 0.77 0.51 -3.57
C HIS A 83 2.09 0.47 -2.79
N LEU A 84 2.90 1.53 -2.83
CA LEU A 84 4.24 1.56 -2.23
C LEU A 84 4.26 1.14 -0.76
N ASN A 85 3.28 1.59 0.04
CA ASN A 85 3.17 1.21 1.45
C ASN A 85 2.99 -0.31 1.65
N LYS A 86 2.22 -0.97 0.79
CA LYS A 86 2.03 -2.43 0.84
C LYS A 86 3.29 -3.17 0.36
N LEU A 87 4.02 -2.62 -0.61
CA LEU A 87 5.30 -3.17 -1.07
C LEU A 87 6.41 -3.06 -0.02
N GLU A 88 6.47 -1.96 0.74
CA GLU A 88 7.40 -1.81 1.86
C GLU A 88 7.17 -2.90 2.92
N LEU A 89 5.91 -3.21 3.24
CA LEU A 89 5.57 -4.31 4.14
C LEU A 89 5.98 -5.68 3.59
N LEU A 90 5.90 -5.88 2.27
CA LEU A 90 6.35 -7.13 1.63
C LEU A 90 7.86 -7.29 1.74
N ILE A 91 8.61 -6.20 1.54
CA ILE A 91 10.07 -6.18 1.66
C ILE A 91 10.50 -6.50 3.10
N ASP A 92 9.83 -5.89 4.07
CA ASP A 92 10.09 -6.14 5.49
C ASP A 92 9.80 -7.60 5.87
N GLU A 93 8.69 -8.17 5.39
CA GLU A 93 8.36 -9.58 5.62
C GLU A 93 9.40 -10.51 4.99
N ARG A 94 9.83 -10.23 3.75
CA ARG A 94 10.91 -10.98 3.08
C ARG A 94 12.20 -10.95 3.88
N ASN A 95 12.59 -9.79 4.41
CA ASN A 95 13.76 -9.65 5.27
C ASN A 95 13.58 -10.42 6.60
N ALA A 96 12.40 -10.35 7.21
CA ALA A 96 12.08 -11.09 8.42
C ALA A 96 12.18 -12.61 8.21
N LEU A 97 11.69 -13.15 7.09
CA LEU A 97 11.77 -14.58 6.74
C LEU A 97 13.19 -15.07 6.44
N GLN A 98 14.08 -14.18 6.01
CA GLN A 98 15.50 -14.49 5.81
C GLN A 98 16.26 -14.55 7.13
N HIS A 99 15.82 -13.79 8.15
CA HIS A 99 16.47 -13.74 9.47
C HIS A 99 15.79 -14.58 10.55
N ARG A 100 14.53 -15.00 10.36
CA ARG A 100 13.73 -15.77 11.32
C ARG A 100 13.21 -17.06 10.68
N TYR A 101 13.25 -18.17 11.41
CA TYR A 101 12.75 -19.49 10.99
C TYR A 101 11.21 -19.61 11.03
N GLY A 102 10.49 -18.53 10.68
CA GLY A 102 9.03 -18.51 10.61
C GLY A 102 8.51 -18.89 9.22
N PHE A 103 7.26 -19.34 9.17
CA PHE A 103 6.50 -19.48 7.92
C PHE A 103 5.36 -18.46 7.93
N PRO A 104 5.13 -17.73 6.82
CA PRO A 104 3.95 -16.88 6.69
C PRO A 104 2.69 -17.72 6.83
N ASN A 105 1.65 -17.18 7.43
CA ASN A 105 0.34 -17.84 7.45
C ASN A 105 -0.45 -17.52 6.16
N GLU A 106 -1.55 -18.24 5.95
CA GLU A 106 -2.42 -18.10 4.76
C GLU A 106 -2.83 -16.67 4.44
N LEU A 107 -3.30 -15.94 5.44
CA LEU A 107 -3.91 -14.64 5.26
C LEU A 107 -2.84 -13.58 4.96
N THR A 108 -1.68 -13.70 5.61
CA THR A 108 -0.49 -12.91 5.26
C THR A 108 -0.10 -13.14 3.80
N THR A 109 -0.08 -14.40 3.35
CA THR A 109 0.23 -14.73 1.96
C THR A 109 -0.80 -14.17 0.98
N ILE A 110 -2.09 -14.26 1.29
CA ILE A 110 -3.17 -13.69 0.47
C ILE A 110 -2.99 -12.17 0.35
N PHE A 111 -2.78 -11.47 1.47
CA PHE A 111 -2.60 -10.02 1.49
C PHE A 111 -1.46 -9.58 0.56
N TYR A 112 -0.30 -10.22 0.66
CA TYR A 112 0.84 -9.85 -0.17
C TYR A 112 0.67 -10.22 -1.64
N MET A 113 0.03 -11.36 -1.92
CA MET A 113 -0.30 -11.74 -3.30
C MET A 113 -1.23 -10.71 -3.96
N GLU A 114 -2.31 -10.33 -3.29
CA GLU A 114 -3.26 -9.32 -3.79
C GLU A 114 -2.56 -7.97 -3.98
N ALA A 115 -1.80 -7.50 -3.00
CA ALA A 115 -1.07 -6.23 -3.08
C ALA A 115 -0.05 -6.20 -4.23
N THR A 116 0.70 -7.28 -4.44
CA THR A 116 1.67 -7.36 -5.54
C THR A 116 0.99 -7.49 -6.89
N TYR A 117 -0.14 -8.21 -6.98
CA TYR A 117 -0.93 -8.27 -8.20
C TYR A 117 -1.44 -6.89 -8.62
N ASP A 118 -2.06 -6.15 -7.70
CA ASP A 118 -2.57 -4.79 -7.96
C ASP A 118 -1.43 -3.84 -8.35
N PHE A 119 -0.29 -3.93 -7.66
CA PHE A 119 0.92 -3.21 -8.04
C PHE A 119 1.34 -3.51 -9.48
N PHE A 120 1.52 -4.77 -9.86
CA PHE A 120 1.96 -5.12 -11.22
C PHE A 120 0.94 -4.66 -12.26
N SER A 121 -0.36 -4.82 -11.99
CA SER A 121 -1.43 -4.40 -12.89
C SER A 121 -1.34 -2.90 -13.21
N GLU A 122 -1.21 -2.07 -12.18
CA GLU A 122 -1.10 -0.62 -12.35
C GLU A 122 0.28 -0.20 -12.90
N PHE A 123 1.36 -0.78 -12.39
CA PHE A 123 2.73 -0.42 -12.75
C PHE A 123 3.03 -0.74 -14.21
N LEU A 124 2.59 -1.91 -14.70
CA LEU A 124 2.76 -2.31 -16.09
C LEU A 124 1.99 -1.42 -17.05
N LYS A 125 0.75 -1.09 -16.68
CA LYS A 125 -0.09 -0.22 -17.49
C LYS A 125 0.50 1.19 -17.58
N GLN A 126 1.00 1.73 -16.48
CA GLN A 126 1.56 3.09 -16.41
C GLN A 126 2.93 3.21 -17.09
N ASN A 127 3.83 2.22 -16.89
CA ASN A 127 5.23 2.35 -17.31
C ASN A 127 5.55 1.62 -18.62
N TYR A 128 4.79 0.57 -18.96
CA TYR A 128 5.07 -0.26 -20.14
C TYR A 128 3.90 -0.35 -21.13
N SER A 129 2.73 0.21 -20.78
CA SER A 129 1.49 0.04 -21.56
C SER A 129 1.12 -1.43 -21.79
N LEU A 130 1.45 -2.30 -20.82
CA LEU A 130 1.17 -3.73 -20.88
C LEU A 130 0.00 -4.10 -19.96
N ASP A 131 -0.69 -5.18 -20.33
CA ASP A 131 -1.79 -5.78 -19.58
C ASP A 131 -1.29 -7.03 -18.86
N ILE A 132 -1.40 -7.04 -17.53
CA ILE A 132 -0.92 -8.14 -16.69
C ILE A 132 -1.58 -9.48 -17.05
N GLU A 133 -2.86 -9.46 -17.44
CA GLU A 133 -3.61 -10.67 -17.76
C GLU A 133 -2.99 -11.39 -18.96
N LYS A 134 -2.64 -10.63 -20.00
CA LYS A 134 -1.99 -11.17 -21.20
C LYS A 134 -0.57 -11.65 -20.92
N ILE A 135 0.14 -10.95 -20.05
CA ILE A 135 1.49 -11.37 -19.67
C ILE A 135 1.41 -12.70 -18.92
N LEU A 136 0.51 -12.83 -17.95
CA LEU A 136 0.37 -14.07 -17.18
C LEU A 136 0.02 -15.28 -18.05
N GLU A 137 -0.70 -15.11 -19.16
CA GLU A 137 -0.97 -16.17 -20.14
C GLU A 137 0.31 -16.75 -20.77
N ASP A 138 1.38 -15.95 -20.89
CA ASP A 138 2.66 -16.40 -21.46
C ASP A 138 3.59 -17.08 -20.41
N PHE A 139 3.36 -16.85 -19.11
CA PHE A 139 4.21 -17.35 -18.02
C PHE A 139 3.56 -18.43 -17.16
N LEU A 140 2.22 -18.54 -17.15
CA LEU A 140 1.50 -19.54 -16.37
C LEU A 140 0.84 -20.58 -17.27
N GLN A 141 0.74 -21.80 -16.77
CA GLN A 141 -0.14 -22.79 -17.38
C GLN A 141 -1.61 -22.33 -17.24
N PRO A 142 -2.47 -22.61 -18.24
CA PRO A 142 -3.88 -22.22 -18.20
C PRO A 142 -4.61 -22.68 -16.92
N GLU A 143 -4.26 -23.86 -16.41
CA GLU A 143 -4.83 -24.43 -15.18
C GLU A 143 -4.47 -23.61 -13.95
N ASP A 144 -3.20 -23.21 -13.80
CA ASP A 144 -2.73 -22.41 -12.66
C ASP A 144 -3.32 -21.00 -12.68
N LEU A 145 -3.45 -20.41 -13.86
CA LEU A 145 -4.11 -19.11 -14.04
C LEU A 145 -5.60 -19.18 -13.68
N ALA A 146 -6.30 -20.25 -14.06
CA ALA A 146 -7.70 -20.46 -13.71
C ALA A 146 -7.89 -20.63 -12.20
N VAL A 147 -7.04 -21.42 -11.53
CA VAL A 147 -7.07 -21.61 -10.07
C VAL A 147 -6.81 -20.29 -9.35
N PHE A 148 -5.84 -19.51 -9.82
CA PHE A 148 -5.52 -18.21 -9.26
C PHE A 148 -6.71 -17.24 -9.33
N LYS A 149 -7.34 -17.15 -10.51
CA LYS A 149 -8.54 -16.31 -10.73
C LYS A 149 -9.71 -16.74 -9.84
N LEU A 150 -9.91 -18.04 -9.63
CA LEU A 150 -10.97 -18.52 -8.75
C LEU A 150 -10.71 -18.20 -7.28
N ARG A 151 -9.44 -18.14 -6.84
CA ARG A 151 -9.06 -17.77 -5.48
C ARG A 151 -9.12 -16.26 -5.21
N SER A 152 -8.81 -15.44 -6.21
CA SER A 152 -8.87 -13.97 -6.07
C SER A 152 -10.32 -13.44 -6.05
N VAL A 153 -11.29 -14.19 -6.57
CA VAL A 153 -12.72 -13.88 -6.47
C VAL A 153 -13.28 -14.38 -5.12
N THR A 154 -12.87 -13.74 -4.02
CA THR A 154 -13.56 -13.90 -2.74
C THR A 154 -14.37 -12.66 -2.41
N THR A 155 -15.68 -12.84 -2.21
CA THR A 155 -16.66 -11.82 -1.79
C THR A 155 -16.47 -11.31 -0.35
N GLU A 156 -15.34 -11.62 0.28
CA GLU A 156 -15.02 -11.15 1.62
C GLU A 156 -14.34 -9.78 1.53
N THR A 157 -14.93 -8.78 2.19
CA THR A 157 -14.31 -7.46 2.32
C THR A 157 -12.91 -7.58 2.94
N GLU A 158 -12.00 -6.68 2.55
CA GLU A 158 -10.60 -6.65 3.05
C GLU A 158 -10.57 -6.69 4.60
N LEU A 159 -11.47 -5.94 5.27
CA LEU A 159 -11.60 -5.93 6.72
C LEU A 159 -12.08 -7.25 7.34
N ASP A 160 -12.93 -8.01 6.65
CA ASP A 160 -13.38 -9.32 7.12
C ASP A 160 -12.25 -10.37 7.03
N LYS A 161 -11.37 -10.25 6.03
CA LYS A 161 -10.12 -11.03 5.96
C LYS A 161 -9.18 -10.68 7.11
N LEU A 162 -9.09 -9.40 7.50
CA LEU A 162 -8.28 -8.96 8.64
C LEU A 162 -8.78 -9.54 9.97
N ASN A 163 -10.10 -9.66 10.17
CA ASN A 163 -10.66 -10.28 11.39
C ASN A 163 -10.23 -11.73 11.58
N LYS A 164 -10.01 -12.46 10.47
CA LYS A 164 -9.45 -13.82 10.52
C LYS A 164 -7.95 -13.78 10.84
N LEU A 165 -7.22 -12.77 10.34
CA LEU A 165 -5.77 -12.61 10.52
C LEU A 165 -5.41 -12.30 11.98
N ILE A 166 -6.28 -11.62 12.72
CA ILE A 166 -6.12 -11.35 14.17
C ILE A 166 -5.76 -12.60 14.96
N LYS A 167 -6.42 -13.73 14.69
CA LYS A 167 -6.26 -14.97 15.47
C LYS A 167 -4.88 -15.61 15.32
N VAL A 168 -4.13 -15.20 14.30
CA VAL A 168 -2.90 -15.86 13.86
C VAL A 168 -1.72 -14.90 13.88
N HIS A 169 -1.92 -13.65 13.46
CA HIS A 169 -0.88 -12.63 13.41
C HIS A 169 -1.47 -11.24 13.74
N PRO A 170 -1.72 -10.95 15.04
CA PRO A 170 -2.29 -9.69 15.49
C PRO A 170 -1.54 -8.47 14.95
N VAL A 171 -0.20 -8.51 14.92
CA VAL A 171 0.64 -7.43 14.41
C VAL A 171 0.35 -7.14 12.94
N GLY A 172 0.31 -8.16 12.08
CA GLY A 172 0.03 -7.97 10.66
C GLY A 172 -1.38 -7.48 10.42
N ALA A 173 -2.37 -8.00 11.15
CA ALA A 173 -3.74 -7.50 11.09
C ALA A 173 -3.83 -6.01 11.48
N LEU A 174 -3.08 -5.59 12.51
CA LEU A 174 -2.99 -4.19 12.92
C LEU A 174 -2.40 -3.32 11.80
N LEU A 175 -1.26 -3.73 11.23
CA LEU A 175 -0.56 -2.97 10.18
C LEU A 175 -1.41 -2.88 8.90
N SER A 176 -2.03 -3.99 8.47
CA SER A 176 -2.89 -4.01 7.29
C SER A 176 -4.17 -3.19 7.49
N ALA A 177 -4.78 -3.23 8.68
CA ALA A 177 -5.93 -2.38 9.00
C ALA A 177 -5.56 -0.89 8.94
N TYR A 178 -4.35 -0.54 9.37
CA TYR A 178 -3.85 0.83 9.32
C TYR A 178 -3.57 1.25 7.87
N ALA A 179 -2.92 0.39 7.08
CA ALA A 179 -2.62 0.64 5.67
C ALA A 179 -3.90 0.80 4.83
N TYR A 180 -4.95 0.01 5.12
CA TYR A 180 -6.27 0.15 4.50
C TYR A 180 -6.86 1.55 4.74
N MET A 181 -6.86 2.00 5.99
CA MET A 181 -7.34 3.33 6.37
C MET A 181 -6.51 4.46 5.73
N GLU A 182 -5.18 4.30 5.66
CA GLU A 182 -4.30 5.24 4.96
C GLU A 182 -4.63 5.29 3.46
N GLY A 183 -4.94 4.15 2.83
CA GLY A 183 -5.38 4.08 1.44
C GLY A 183 -6.62 4.95 1.19
N GLN A 184 -7.66 4.79 2.01
CA GLN A 184 -8.88 5.61 1.93
C GLN A 184 -8.58 7.11 2.11
N THR A 185 -7.69 7.45 3.05
CA THR A 185 -7.28 8.85 3.28
C THR A 185 -6.48 9.41 2.10
N ASN A 186 -5.62 8.60 1.49
CA ASN A 186 -4.77 8.99 0.37
C ASN A 186 -5.59 9.30 -0.89
N GLU A 187 -6.64 8.54 -1.19
CA GLU A 187 -7.56 8.84 -2.29
C GLU A 187 -8.18 10.24 -2.14
N ILE A 188 -8.67 10.56 -0.94
CA ILE A 188 -9.27 11.87 -0.63
C ILE A 188 -8.23 12.98 -0.70
N ARG A 189 -7.01 12.72 -0.21
CA ARG A 189 -5.88 13.64 -0.33
C ARG A 189 -5.58 13.96 -1.78
N GLU A 190 -5.53 12.97 -2.66
CA GLU A 190 -5.25 13.19 -4.08
C GLU A 190 -6.30 14.09 -4.73
N LEU A 191 -7.59 13.88 -4.42
CA LEU A 191 -8.67 14.75 -4.88
C LEU A 191 -8.47 16.21 -4.46
N ILE A 192 -8.18 16.45 -3.18
CA ILE A 192 -8.00 17.82 -2.65
C ILE A 192 -6.71 18.46 -3.20
N MET A 193 -5.59 17.74 -3.17
CA MET A 193 -4.30 18.28 -3.58
C MET A 193 -4.21 18.56 -5.09
N SER A 194 -5.00 17.86 -5.91
CA SER A 194 -5.12 18.17 -7.35
C SER A 194 -5.63 19.59 -7.60
N GLN A 195 -6.45 20.13 -6.69
CA GLN A 195 -6.98 21.50 -6.79
C GLN A 195 -6.02 22.57 -6.31
N ALA A 196 -4.98 22.18 -5.58
CA ALA A 196 -4.00 23.08 -4.98
C ALA A 196 -2.76 23.30 -5.89
N VAL A 197 -2.76 22.73 -7.09
CA VAL A 197 -1.65 22.88 -8.04
C VAL A 197 -1.57 24.33 -8.50
N GLY A 198 -0.41 24.97 -8.31
CA GLY A 198 -0.19 26.38 -8.64
C GLY A 198 -0.41 27.34 -7.47
N GLU A 199 -0.88 26.86 -6.32
CA GLU A 199 -1.09 27.67 -5.13
C GLU A 199 0.20 27.94 -4.34
N GLU A 200 0.22 29.03 -3.57
CA GLU A 200 1.36 29.38 -2.73
C GLU A 200 1.78 28.22 -1.83
N ARG A 201 3.09 28.12 -1.60
CA ARG A 201 3.69 27.05 -0.81
C ARG A 201 3.07 26.96 0.59
N ASP A 202 2.79 28.10 1.22
CA ASP A 202 2.27 28.15 2.59
C ASP A 202 0.88 27.52 2.70
N TYR A 203 -0.01 27.81 1.74
CA TYR A 203 -1.35 27.21 1.69
C TYR A 203 -1.27 25.68 1.48
N ARG A 204 -0.40 25.23 0.57
CA ARG A 204 -0.17 23.79 0.34
C ARG A 204 0.37 23.10 1.60
N MET A 205 1.34 23.71 2.27
CA MET A 205 1.93 23.18 3.51
C MET A 205 0.94 23.11 4.66
N SER A 206 -0.02 24.05 4.75
CA SER A 206 -1.06 24.01 5.78
C SER A 206 -2.02 22.84 5.59
N MET A 207 -2.44 22.58 4.35
CA MET A 207 -3.33 21.45 4.03
C MET A 207 -2.71 20.08 4.34
N PHE A 208 -1.38 19.91 4.18
CA PHE A 208 -0.71 18.66 4.51
C PHE A 208 -0.96 18.18 5.95
N ARG A 209 -1.25 19.09 6.88
CA ARG A 209 -1.53 18.75 8.28
C ARG A 209 -2.80 17.92 8.44
N PHE A 210 -3.78 18.07 7.54
CA PHE A 210 -5.07 17.38 7.60
C PHE A 210 -5.01 15.94 7.10
N PHE A 211 -3.97 15.57 6.35
CA PHE A 211 -3.82 14.22 5.77
C PHE A 211 -2.98 13.27 6.62
N ASN A 212 -2.49 13.74 7.77
CA ASN A 212 -2.00 12.82 8.79
C ASN A 212 -3.18 12.02 9.35
N PRO A 213 -3.03 10.70 9.57
CA PRO A 213 -4.10 9.85 10.12
C PRO A 213 -4.77 10.42 11.38
N ASP A 214 -4.02 11.08 12.26
CA ASP A 214 -4.54 11.72 13.49
C ASP A 214 -5.51 12.88 13.21
N ASN A 215 -5.32 13.55 12.08
CA ASN A 215 -6.06 14.73 11.68
C ASN A 215 -7.16 14.40 10.65
N VAL A 216 -7.34 13.13 10.28
CA VAL A 216 -8.45 12.70 9.42
C VAL A 216 -9.79 13.08 10.01
N SER A 217 -9.94 12.96 11.33
CA SER A 217 -11.17 13.40 12.03
C SER A 217 -11.41 14.91 11.90
N ARG A 218 -10.33 15.70 11.90
CA ARG A 218 -10.38 17.15 11.67
C ARG A 218 -10.75 17.46 10.23
N LEU A 219 -10.17 16.74 9.26
CA LEU A 219 -10.54 16.85 7.85
C LEU A 219 -12.04 16.54 7.65
N MET A 220 -12.53 15.45 8.23
CA MET A 220 -13.96 15.10 8.22
C MET A 220 -14.83 16.25 8.76
N SER A 221 -14.42 16.86 9.86
CA SER A 221 -15.13 18.00 10.46
C SER A 221 -15.18 19.23 9.54
N GLU A 222 -14.11 19.51 8.78
CA GLU A 222 -14.10 20.64 7.84
C GLU A 222 -15.12 20.51 6.71
N TYR A 223 -15.45 19.27 6.34
CA TYR A 223 -16.49 18.92 5.37
C TYR A 223 -17.82 18.55 6.04
N GLY A 224 -17.99 18.82 7.34
CA GLY A 224 -19.24 18.57 8.06
C GLY A 224 -19.60 17.08 8.17
N VAL A 225 -18.60 16.19 8.15
CA VAL A 225 -18.74 14.76 8.48
C VAL A 225 -18.39 14.60 9.95
N ASP A 226 -19.39 14.29 10.77
CA ASP A 226 -19.20 14.23 12.21
C ASP A 226 -18.53 12.91 12.64
N VAL A 227 -17.54 13.00 13.52
CA VAL A 227 -16.81 11.87 14.07
C VAL A 227 -16.82 11.99 15.58
N ASP A 228 -17.50 11.04 16.23
CA ASP A 228 -17.56 10.92 17.67
C ASP A 228 -16.16 11.01 18.30
N GLU A 229 -16.05 11.78 19.37
CA GLU A 229 -14.83 11.98 20.15
C GLU A 229 -14.21 10.65 20.60
N LYS A 230 -15.05 9.64 20.88
CA LYS A 230 -14.57 8.29 21.20
C LYS A 230 -13.78 7.66 20.04
N VAL A 231 -14.23 7.85 18.80
CA VAL A 231 -13.55 7.34 17.60
C VAL A 231 -12.27 8.13 17.34
N ARG A 232 -12.27 9.45 17.59
CA ARG A 232 -11.06 10.29 17.46
C ARG A 232 -9.94 9.83 18.37
N ARG A 233 -10.24 9.56 19.64
CA ARG A 233 -9.26 9.02 20.59
C ARG A 233 -8.72 7.66 20.16
N LYS A 234 -9.61 6.77 19.70
CA LYS A 234 -9.20 5.47 19.17
C LYS A 234 -8.28 5.55 17.95
N LEU A 235 -8.47 6.53 17.05
CA LEU A 235 -7.56 6.75 15.92
C LEU A 235 -6.15 7.15 16.37
N PHE A 236 -6.07 8.03 17.37
CA PHE A 236 -4.80 8.42 17.98
C PHE A 236 -4.10 7.23 18.64
N ASP A 237 -4.84 6.43 19.41
CA ASP A 237 -4.34 5.21 20.03
C ASP A 237 -3.88 4.20 18.96
N PHE A 238 -4.64 4.04 17.88
CA PHE A 238 -4.30 3.13 16.77
C PHE A 238 -2.95 3.49 16.14
N ARG A 239 -2.69 4.79 15.88
CA ARG A 239 -1.39 5.25 15.39
C ARG A 239 -0.26 4.95 16.39
N ASN A 240 -0.48 5.22 17.67
CA ASN A 240 0.54 5.02 18.69
C ASN A 240 0.93 3.54 18.78
N VAL A 241 -0.07 2.65 18.89
CA VAL A 241 0.14 1.19 18.94
C VAL A 241 0.81 0.72 17.65
N ARG A 242 0.34 1.17 16.47
CA ARG A 242 0.98 0.85 15.19
C ARG A 242 2.46 1.22 15.19
N ASN A 243 2.81 2.41 15.65
CA ASN A 243 4.20 2.88 15.65
C ASN A 243 5.08 2.07 16.62
N GLN A 244 4.59 1.74 17.81
CA GLN A 244 5.35 0.92 18.75
C GLN A 244 5.58 -0.50 18.19
N VAL A 245 4.53 -1.10 17.63
CA VAL A 245 4.57 -2.43 17.05
C VAL A 245 5.45 -2.50 15.80
N ALA A 246 5.32 -1.54 14.87
CA ALA A 246 6.14 -1.48 13.66
C ALA A 246 7.64 -1.32 13.96
N HIS A 247 7.99 -0.61 15.04
CA HIS A 247 9.37 -0.48 15.50
C HIS A 247 9.84 -1.64 16.40
N GLY A 248 9.03 -2.70 16.56
CA GLY A 248 9.35 -3.87 17.37
C GLY A 248 9.48 -3.58 18.86
N ARG A 249 8.91 -2.46 19.33
CA ARG A 249 9.00 -2.02 20.74
C ARG A 249 7.91 -2.61 21.61
N ASP A 250 6.84 -3.13 21.01
CA ASP A 250 5.70 -3.70 21.71
C ASP A 250 5.02 -4.83 20.91
N THR A 251 4.21 -5.63 21.58
CA THR A 251 3.35 -6.67 20.99
C THR A 251 1.90 -6.33 21.20
N VAL A 252 1.04 -6.59 20.22
CA VAL A 252 -0.40 -6.28 20.31
C VAL A 252 -1.23 -7.54 20.51
N GLU A 253 -2.25 -7.47 21.37
CA GLU A 253 -3.19 -8.57 21.59
C GLU A 253 -4.28 -8.58 20.53
N GLY A 254 -4.75 -9.77 20.15
CA GLY A 254 -5.78 -9.89 19.11
C GLY A 254 -7.09 -9.17 19.43
N LYS A 255 -7.47 -9.06 20.71
CA LYS A 255 -8.68 -8.34 21.13
C LYS A 255 -8.57 -6.84 20.83
N GLU A 256 -7.41 -6.24 21.07
CA GLU A 256 -7.14 -4.84 20.80
C GLU A 256 -7.14 -4.57 19.29
N VAL A 257 -6.54 -5.46 18.50
CA VAL A 257 -6.56 -5.36 17.03
C VAL A 257 -7.98 -5.47 16.47
N ALA A 258 -8.82 -6.35 17.04
CA ALA A 258 -10.23 -6.46 16.67
C ALA A 258 -10.99 -5.16 16.91
N ASP A 259 -10.73 -4.49 18.03
CA ASP A 259 -11.32 -3.20 18.35
C ASP A 259 -10.87 -2.09 17.38
N PHE A 260 -9.61 -2.12 16.91
CA PHE A 260 -9.15 -1.21 15.86
C PHE A 260 -9.79 -1.49 14.50
N ILE A 261 -9.84 -2.76 14.06
CA ILE A 261 -10.51 -3.14 12.80
C ILE A 261 -11.99 -2.75 12.82
N LYS A 262 -12.68 -2.97 13.94
CA LYS A 262 -14.06 -2.53 14.11
C LYS A 262 -14.19 -1.02 13.96
N THR A 263 -13.26 -0.26 14.53
CA THR A 263 -13.24 1.21 14.43
C THR A 263 -13.02 1.66 12.98
N VAL A 264 -12.14 0.99 12.23
CA VAL A 264 -11.95 1.25 10.79
C VAL A 264 -13.24 0.95 10.00
N LYS A 265 -13.92 -0.16 10.31
CA LYS A 265 -15.20 -0.53 9.69
C LYS A 265 -16.31 0.49 9.98
N GLU A 266 -16.35 1.04 11.19
CA GLU A 266 -17.27 2.13 11.57
C GLU A 266 -16.97 3.44 10.81
N LEU A 267 -15.72 3.64 10.35
CA LEU A 267 -15.29 4.82 9.60
C LEU A 267 -15.48 4.69 8.08
N GLU A 268 -15.53 3.48 7.51
CA GLU A 268 -15.77 3.26 6.07
C GLU A 268 -16.91 4.11 5.48
N PRO A 269 -18.14 4.11 6.03
CA PRO A 269 -19.22 4.94 5.48
C PRO A 269 -18.92 6.44 5.58
N LYS A 270 -18.15 6.86 6.59
CA LYS A 270 -17.75 8.26 6.77
C LYS A 270 -16.65 8.68 5.80
N PHE A 271 -15.73 7.78 5.44
CA PHE A 271 -14.77 8.01 4.37
C PHE A 271 -15.47 8.16 3.03
N LYS A 272 -16.49 7.33 2.76
CA LYS A 272 -17.32 7.48 1.57
C LYS A 272 -18.07 8.81 1.54
N GLU A 273 -18.74 9.17 2.63
CA GLU A 273 -19.43 10.46 2.75
C GLU A 273 -18.46 11.65 2.58
N LEU A 274 -17.27 11.57 3.19
CA LEU A 274 -16.24 12.59 3.03
C LEU A 274 -15.80 12.70 1.57
N LYS A 275 -15.57 11.58 0.89
CA LYS A 275 -15.21 11.56 -0.53
C LYS A 275 -16.28 12.22 -1.39
N ASP A 276 -17.56 11.86 -1.20
CA ASP A 276 -18.68 12.46 -1.93
C ASP A 276 -18.74 13.99 -1.70
N LYS A 277 -18.54 14.46 -0.46
CA LYS A 277 -18.53 15.90 -0.15
C LYS A 277 -17.31 16.64 -0.71
N VAL A 278 -16.15 15.99 -0.74
CA VAL A 278 -14.94 16.51 -1.36
C VAL A 278 -15.12 16.62 -2.87
N GLU A 279 -15.74 15.64 -3.52
CA GLU A 279 -16.05 15.70 -4.95
C GLU A 279 -17.02 16.85 -5.28
N LEU A 280 -17.99 17.13 -4.41
CA LEU A 280 -18.91 18.26 -4.57
C LEU A 280 -18.25 19.63 -4.38
N ASN A 281 -17.29 19.76 -3.46
CA ASN A 281 -16.59 21.01 -3.21
C ASN A 281 -15.09 20.79 -2.88
N PRO A 282 -14.26 20.49 -3.88
CA PRO A 282 -12.88 20.05 -3.64
C PRO A 282 -11.94 21.19 -3.24
N ARG A 283 -12.37 22.46 -3.40
CA ARG A 283 -11.62 23.67 -3.02
C ARG A 283 -11.94 24.19 -1.63
N LEU A 284 -12.96 23.66 -0.96
CA LEU A 284 -13.41 24.14 0.35
C LEU A 284 -12.27 24.26 1.36
N LEU A 285 -11.45 23.22 1.48
CA LEU A 285 -10.33 23.21 2.44
C LEU A 285 -9.27 24.25 2.10
N LEU A 286 -8.96 24.41 0.80
CA LEU A 286 -7.98 25.40 0.33
C LEU A 286 -8.46 26.82 0.63
N GLU A 287 -9.72 27.14 0.34
CA GLU A 287 -10.31 28.46 0.57
C GLU A 287 -10.33 28.81 2.06
N LYS A 288 -10.69 27.85 2.92
CA LYS A 288 -10.66 28.03 4.38
C LYS A 288 -9.24 28.28 4.90
N GLU A 289 -8.25 27.54 4.43
CA GLU A 289 -6.86 27.71 4.88
C GLU A 289 -6.23 29.00 4.35
N LYS A 290 -6.59 29.44 3.14
CA LYS A 290 -6.22 30.76 2.62
C LYS A 290 -6.73 31.88 3.53
N ALA A 291 -8.04 31.89 3.81
CA ALA A 291 -8.64 32.89 4.69
C ALA A 291 -7.96 32.94 6.07
N ARG A 292 -7.68 31.76 6.66
CA ARG A 292 -7.03 31.66 7.97
C ARG A 292 -5.60 32.21 7.98
N ILE A 293 -4.82 31.94 6.94
CA ILE A 293 -3.44 32.42 6.82
C ILE A 293 -3.41 33.93 6.55
N ASP A 294 -4.33 34.43 5.71
CA ASP A 294 -4.41 35.84 5.39
C ASP A 294 -4.83 36.68 6.61
N GLU A 295 -5.76 36.18 7.44
CA GLU A 295 -6.11 36.78 8.74
C GLU A 295 -4.92 36.83 9.70
N GLN A 296 -4.09 35.77 9.74
CA GLN A 296 -2.89 35.74 10.58
C GLN A 296 -1.78 36.68 10.09
N LYS A 297 -1.69 36.93 8.77
CA LYS A 297 -0.74 37.91 8.20
C LYS A 297 -1.20 39.36 8.41
N ALA A 298 -2.50 39.57 8.62
CA ALA A 298 -3.10 40.89 8.85
C ALA A 298 -3.15 41.32 10.33
N SER A 299 -2.88 40.40 11.26
CA SER A 299 -2.84 40.63 12.72
C SER A 299 -1.41 40.85 13.21
#